data_AF-A0A834G1Z8-F1
#
_entry.id   AF-A0A834G1Z8-F1
#
_cell.length_a   1.000
_cell.length_b   1.000
_cell.length_c   1.000
_cell.angle_alpha   90.00
_cell.angle_beta   90.00
_cell.angle_gamma   90.00
#
_symmetry.space_group_name_H-M   'P 1'
#
loop_
_entity.id
_entity.type
_entity.pdbx_description
1 polymer ?
#
loop_
_entity_poly.entity_id
_entity_poly.type
_entity_poly.pdbx_seq_one_letter_code
_entity_poly.pdbx_strand_id
1 'polypeptide(L)'
;MEVLMGEIKVNKTRMHNQQKGADKPSDRIGQILPSFVAQLREKLQKSLESHLKIPMRNGVKSATSIVGKDKGADLDVSLEKQLQAWKENPTWVDQSPSIKVTVPKGSLCNLDVTVNVGLPPDAVYNIVTDPDNKRVFKNIQEVVSRRVLVDEGLRQVVELEQAALWRFLWWSGTIAVHVLVDQNREDRTMRFKQVKTGFMKRFEGCWRVEPLFVDEKTCHPFMPKTFADYVECTGGKGRVGSRVSLEQIIQPALVPPPPISWYLRGITSKTTEMLINDLLAEAARIRGGSDSKSTTGETTKVESDELQMNQILDIKKRWALRRKNGKQSRRRSPPLVKSPTCD
;
A
#
# COMPACT_ATOMS: atom_id res chain seq x y z
N MET A 1 -13.98 67.56 27.28
CA MET A 1 -15.14 66.68 27.50
C MET A 1 -14.60 65.28 27.77
N GLU A 2 -14.34 65.03 29.05
CA GLU A 2 -14.16 63.69 29.62
C GLU A 2 -15.54 63.07 29.87
N VAL A 3 -15.69 61.76 29.59
CA VAL A 3 -16.53 60.81 30.35
C VAL A 3 -15.85 59.44 30.14
N LEU A 4 -15.06 58.92 31.08
CA LEU A 4 -15.36 58.15 32.31
C LEU A 4 -15.78 56.67 32.09
N MET A 5 -14.84 55.80 32.46
CA MET A 5 -14.95 54.59 33.30
C MET A 5 -15.98 53.48 33.02
N GLY A 6 -15.45 52.25 33.00
CA GLY A 6 -16.19 51.01 33.23
C GLY A 6 -15.25 49.81 33.36
N GLU A 7 -14.54 49.70 34.48
CA GLU A 7 -13.85 48.46 34.90
C GLU A 7 -14.88 47.39 35.32
N ILE A 8 -14.66 46.13 34.94
CA ILE A 8 -15.25 44.97 35.65
C ILE A 8 -14.14 43.99 36.02
N LYS A 9 -14.06 43.74 37.33
CA LYS A 9 -13.12 42.84 38.04
C LYS A 9 -13.40 41.35 37.77
N VAL A 10 -12.32 40.65 37.45
CA VAL A 10 -11.81 39.37 37.99
C VAL A 10 -12.81 38.37 38.61
N ASN A 11 -12.78 37.13 38.12
CA ASN A 11 -12.70 35.96 39.01
C ASN A 11 -11.80 34.86 38.44
N LYS A 12 -10.73 34.58 39.18
CA LYS A 12 -9.67 33.60 38.92
C LYS A 12 -9.87 32.45 39.91
N THR A 13 -10.40 31.32 39.48
CA THR A 13 -10.51 30.15 40.35
C THR A 13 -9.29 29.26 40.17
N ARG A 14 -8.48 29.23 41.23
CA ARG A 14 -7.34 28.35 41.46
C ARG A 14 -7.86 27.12 42.20
N MET A 15 -7.67 25.92 41.68
CA MET A 15 -7.86 24.67 42.42
C MET A 15 -6.53 23.91 42.41
N HIS A 16 -5.90 23.83 43.58
CA HIS A 16 -4.75 22.97 43.86
C HIS A 16 -5.23 21.64 44.43
N ASN A 17 -4.86 20.57 43.73
CA ASN A 17 -4.20 19.34 44.20
C ASN A 17 -4.57 18.72 45.57
N GLN A 18 -4.96 17.44 45.54
CA GLN A 18 -4.51 16.47 46.54
C GLN A 18 -4.38 15.07 45.93
N GLN A 19 -3.38 14.34 46.44
CA GLN A 19 -2.72 13.18 45.88
C GLN A 19 -2.79 12.02 46.87
N LYS A 20 -2.98 10.78 46.37
CA LYS A 20 -2.31 9.50 46.74
C LYS A 20 -3.26 8.29 46.74
N GLY A 21 -2.73 7.18 46.22
CA GLY A 21 -3.28 5.83 46.39
C GLY A 21 -2.85 4.91 45.24
N ALA A 22 -1.68 4.29 45.37
CA ALA A 22 -1.17 3.28 44.45
C ALA A 22 -1.73 1.91 44.83
N ASP A 23 -2.14 1.10 43.84
CA ASP A 23 -2.15 -0.36 43.93
C ASP A 23 -2.01 -1.02 42.55
N LYS A 24 -1.22 -2.10 42.50
CA LYS A 24 -0.73 -2.84 41.33
C LYS A 24 -1.84 -3.58 40.54
N PRO A 25 -1.68 -3.83 39.22
CA PRO A 25 -2.56 -4.73 38.48
C PRO A 25 -2.07 -6.19 38.57
N SER A 26 -2.99 -7.08 38.93
CA SER A 26 -2.84 -8.54 38.90
C SER A 26 -2.90 -9.07 37.47
N ASP A 27 -1.96 -9.97 37.15
CA ASP A 27 -1.99 -10.89 36.02
C ASP A 27 -3.30 -11.70 35.97
N ARG A 28 -3.91 -11.80 34.77
CA ARG A 28 -4.66 -12.94 34.21
C ARG A 28 -5.29 -12.53 32.87
N ILE A 29 -4.50 -12.56 31.80
CA ILE A 29 -5.03 -12.50 30.42
C ILE A 29 -5.34 -13.93 29.99
N GLY A 30 -6.59 -14.35 30.24
CA GLY A 30 -7.19 -15.45 29.50
C GLY A 30 -7.47 -14.99 28.07
N GLN A 31 -6.83 -15.62 27.10
CA GLN A 31 -7.10 -15.40 25.67
C GLN A 31 -8.52 -15.87 25.35
N ILE A 32 -9.49 -14.96 25.37
CA ILE A 32 -10.80 -15.16 24.75
C ILE A 32 -10.72 -14.54 23.37
N LEU A 33 -10.61 -15.38 22.34
CA LEU A 33 -10.77 -14.94 20.96
C LEU A 33 -12.13 -14.23 20.83
N PRO A 34 -12.21 -13.03 20.23
CA PRO A 34 -13.49 -12.35 20.04
C PRO A 34 -14.45 -13.23 19.25
N SER A 35 -15.71 -13.34 19.70
CA SER A 35 -16.77 -14.16 19.09
C SER A 35 -16.96 -13.89 17.58
N PHE A 36 -16.60 -12.69 17.12
CA PHE A 36 -16.61 -12.33 15.69
C PHE A 36 -15.59 -13.12 14.85
N VAL A 37 -14.41 -13.47 15.40
CA VAL A 37 -13.40 -14.28 14.70
C VAL A 37 -13.92 -15.71 14.50
N ALA A 38 -14.65 -16.25 15.48
CA ALA A 38 -15.34 -17.53 15.34
C ALA A 38 -16.49 -17.44 14.32
N GLN A 39 -17.27 -16.35 14.34
CA GLN A 39 -18.37 -16.12 13.39
C GLN A 39 -17.88 -15.94 11.93
N LEU A 40 -16.72 -15.31 11.73
CA LEU A 40 -16.11 -15.15 10.42
C LEU A 40 -15.63 -16.50 9.87
N ARG A 41 -15.08 -17.36 10.75
CA ARG A 41 -14.66 -18.72 10.40
C ARG A 41 -15.86 -19.60 10.00
N GLU A 42 -16.98 -19.52 10.73
CA GLU A 42 -18.19 -20.27 10.38
C GLU A 42 -18.84 -19.80 9.06
N LYS A 43 -18.86 -18.49 8.80
CA LYS A 43 -19.40 -17.97 7.53
C LYS A 43 -18.52 -18.35 6.32
N LEU A 44 -17.20 -18.40 6.50
CA LEU A 44 -16.28 -18.85 5.45
C LEU A 44 -16.37 -20.36 5.21
N GLN A 45 -16.56 -21.18 6.25
CA GLN A 45 -16.80 -22.62 6.08
C GLN A 45 -18.11 -22.91 5.35
N LYS A 46 -19.21 -22.23 5.71
CA LYS A 46 -20.50 -22.37 5.00
C LYS A 46 -20.45 -21.92 3.54
N SER A 47 -19.62 -20.93 3.22
CA SER A 47 -19.40 -20.49 1.83
C SER A 47 -18.52 -21.45 1.03
N LEU A 48 -17.62 -22.19 1.67
CA LEU A 48 -16.83 -23.23 0.99
C LEU A 48 -17.65 -24.49 0.70
N GLU A 49 -18.55 -24.88 1.61
CA GLU A 49 -19.41 -26.05 1.41
C GLU A 49 -20.46 -25.85 0.31
N SER A 50 -20.97 -24.63 0.10
CA SER A 50 -21.96 -24.36 -0.95
C SER A 50 -21.38 -24.39 -2.36
N HIS A 51 -20.05 -24.30 -2.52
CA HIS A 51 -19.37 -24.34 -3.81
C HIS A 51 -18.69 -25.68 -4.13
N LEU A 52 -18.80 -26.69 -3.25
CA LEU A 52 -18.16 -28.01 -3.40
C LEU A 52 -19.17 -29.15 -3.62
N LYS A 53 -20.29 -28.90 -4.31
CA LYS A 53 -21.13 -29.98 -4.86
C LYS A 53 -20.97 -30.07 -6.37
N ILE A 54 -19.89 -30.74 -6.80
CA ILE A 54 -19.76 -31.28 -8.15
C ILE A 54 -20.10 -32.78 -8.07
N PRO A 55 -20.94 -33.33 -8.97
CA PRO A 55 -21.43 -34.70 -8.87
C PRO A 55 -20.32 -35.71 -9.20
N MET A 56 -20.21 -36.76 -8.38
CA MET A 56 -19.39 -37.94 -8.66
C MET A 56 -19.91 -38.66 -9.90
N ARG A 57 -19.03 -38.88 -10.89
CA ARG A 57 -19.16 -40.02 -11.81
C ARG A 57 -17.79 -40.66 -12.02
N ASN A 58 -17.79 -41.97 -11.79
CA ASN A 58 -16.65 -42.89 -11.68
C ASN A 58 -15.76 -42.97 -12.93
N GLY A 59 -14.47 -43.28 -12.74
CA GLY A 59 -13.63 -43.82 -13.83
C GLY A 59 -12.11 -43.72 -13.67
N VAL A 60 -11.55 -44.48 -12.72
CA VAL A 60 -10.16 -44.99 -12.57
C VAL A 60 -9.15 -44.75 -13.73
N LYS A 61 -7.98 -44.14 -13.44
CA LYS A 61 -6.64 -44.78 -13.41
C LYS A 61 -5.50 -43.82 -13.02
N SER A 62 -4.76 -44.26 -12.01
CA SER A 62 -3.42 -43.94 -11.48
C SER A 62 -2.59 -42.76 -11.98
N ALA A 63 -2.30 -41.87 -11.03
CA ALA A 63 -0.97 -41.53 -10.51
C ALA A 63 0.20 -41.35 -11.51
N THR A 64 0.60 -40.10 -11.69
CA THR A 64 2.02 -39.73 -11.55
C THR A 64 2.08 -38.38 -10.85
N SER A 65 2.56 -38.41 -9.61
CA SER A 65 2.90 -37.25 -8.81
C SER A 65 4.09 -36.53 -9.43
N ILE A 66 3.88 -35.32 -9.97
CA ILE A 66 4.96 -34.36 -10.21
C ILE A 66 4.66 -33.13 -9.36
N VAL A 67 5.22 -33.20 -8.16
CA VAL A 67 5.98 -32.14 -7.46
C VAL A 67 5.64 -30.72 -7.91
N GLY A 68 5.09 -29.95 -6.97
CA GLY A 68 4.91 -28.51 -7.08
C GLY A 68 6.21 -27.83 -7.50
N LYS A 69 6.25 -27.40 -8.76
CA LYS A 69 7.34 -26.64 -9.34
C LYS A 69 7.13 -25.16 -9.02
N ASP A 70 8.19 -24.51 -8.56
CA ASP A 70 8.28 -23.13 -8.11
C ASP A 70 7.67 -22.09 -9.06
N LYS A 71 6.35 -21.87 -8.97
CA LYS A 71 5.67 -20.76 -9.67
C LYS A 71 6.27 -19.41 -9.31
N GLY A 72 6.83 -19.27 -8.11
CA GLY A 72 7.48 -18.04 -7.64
C GLY A 72 8.78 -17.71 -8.38
N ALA A 73 9.60 -18.73 -8.70
CA ALA A 73 10.86 -18.52 -9.43
C ALA A 73 10.60 -18.22 -10.91
N ASP A 74 9.59 -18.84 -11.51
CA ASP A 74 9.20 -18.60 -12.90
C ASP A 74 8.66 -17.17 -13.11
N LEU A 75 7.87 -16.65 -12.16
CA LEU A 75 7.41 -15.27 -12.14
C LEU A 75 8.57 -14.26 -11.98
N ASP A 76 9.57 -14.57 -11.15
CA ASP A 76 10.75 -13.71 -10.93
C ASP A 76 11.62 -13.61 -12.18
N VAL A 77 11.91 -14.75 -12.82
CA VAL A 77 12.66 -14.80 -14.09
C VAL A 77 11.90 -14.11 -15.22
N SER A 78 10.56 -14.20 -15.26
CA SER A 78 9.73 -13.45 -16.20
C SER A 78 9.77 -11.94 -15.97
N LEU A 79 9.80 -11.50 -14.70
CA LEU A 79 9.85 -10.09 -14.34
C LEU A 79 11.21 -9.47 -14.71
N GLU A 80 12.32 -10.14 -14.39
CA GLU A 80 13.67 -9.65 -14.72
C GLU A 80 13.85 -9.45 -16.23
N LYS A 81 13.39 -10.42 -17.05
CA LYS A 81 13.41 -10.31 -18.51
C LYS A 81 12.61 -9.10 -19.00
N GLN A 82 11.42 -8.87 -18.45
CA GLN A 82 10.60 -7.73 -18.83
C GLN A 82 11.22 -6.39 -18.40
N LEU A 83 11.81 -6.31 -17.20
CA LEU A 83 12.55 -5.12 -16.78
C LEU A 83 13.76 -4.86 -17.66
N GLN A 84 14.43 -5.90 -18.14
CA GLN A 84 15.54 -5.77 -19.09
C GLN A 84 15.07 -5.24 -20.45
N ALA A 85 13.95 -5.74 -21.00
CA ALA A 85 13.36 -5.21 -22.23
C ALA A 85 12.99 -3.71 -22.09
N TRP A 86 12.50 -3.31 -20.91
CA TRP A 86 12.24 -1.90 -20.60
C TRP A 86 13.50 -1.04 -20.49
N LYS A 87 14.64 -1.59 -20.05
CA LYS A 87 15.92 -0.87 -20.03
C LYS A 87 16.52 -0.71 -21.42
N GLU A 88 16.39 -1.73 -22.26
CA GLU A 88 16.87 -1.69 -23.66
C GLU A 88 16.09 -0.68 -24.50
N ASN A 89 14.80 -0.53 -24.25
CA ASN A 89 13.98 0.50 -24.85
C ASN A 89 13.08 1.17 -23.80
N PRO A 90 13.56 2.24 -23.14
CA PRO A 90 12.81 2.95 -22.11
C PRO A 90 11.76 3.91 -22.67
N THR A 91 11.64 4.02 -24.00
CA THR A 91 10.74 4.95 -24.67
C THR A 91 9.29 4.69 -24.26
N TRP A 92 8.70 5.65 -23.57
CA TRP A 92 7.33 5.63 -23.09
C TRP A 92 6.84 7.06 -22.90
N VAL A 93 5.60 7.31 -23.28
CA VAL A 93 4.94 8.61 -23.06
C VAL A 93 3.84 8.39 -22.04
N ASP A 94 4.01 8.99 -20.86
CA ASP A 94 2.99 8.91 -19.82
C ASP A 94 1.72 9.64 -20.27
N GLN A 95 0.58 8.97 -20.11
CA GLN A 95 -0.74 9.50 -20.45
C GLN A 95 -1.38 10.06 -19.19
N SER A 96 -2.16 11.13 -19.35
CA SER A 96 -2.96 11.66 -18.24
C SER A 96 -3.95 10.59 -17.74
N PRO A 97 -4.07 10.40 -16.41
CA PRO A 97 -5.01 9.43 -15.85
C PRO A 97 -6.46 9.85 -16.12
N SER A 98 -7.32 8.88 -16.38
CA SER A 98 -8.78 9.09 -16.35
C SER A 98 -9.25 9.00 -14.92
N ILE A 99 -9.70 10.13 -14.35
CA ILE A 99 -10.17 10.23 -12.96
C ILE A 99 -11.64 10.62 -12.97
N LYS A 100 -12.50 9.73 -12.49
CA LYS A 100 -13.92 9.98 -12.31
C LYS A 100 -14.25 9.99 -10.83
N VAL A 101 -14.82 11.11 -10.37
CA VAL A 101 -15.26 11.26 -8.98
C VAL A 101 -16.75 11.60 -8.96
N THR A 102 -17.52 10.81 -8.20
CA THR A 102 -18.96 11.02 -8.01
C THR A 102 -19.29 11.15 -6.52
N VAL A 103 -20.24 12.03 -6.21
CA VAL A 103 -20.69 12.29 -4.82
C VAL A 103 -22.21 12.09 -4.78
N PRO A 104 -22.70 10.84 -4.67
CA PRO A 104 -24.13 10.52 -4.82
C PRO A 104 -25.01 11.11 -3.71
N LYS A 105 -24.58 11.04 -2.44
CA LYS A 105 -25.33 11.59 -1.30
C LYS A 105 -24.42 11.92 -0.12
N GLY A 106 -24.68 13.06 0.50
CA GLY A 106 -23.94 13.52 1.69
C GLY A 106 -22.46 13.67 1.38
N SER A 107 -21.61 13.01 2.16
CA SER A 107 -20.16 13.02 2.01
C SER A 107 -19.58 11.75 1.38
N LEU A 108 -20.42 10.81 0.90
CA LEU A 108 -19.95 9.61 0.23
C LEU A 108 -19.39 9.97 -1.14
N CYS A 109 -18.17 9.54 -1.41
CA CYS A 109 -17.44 9.78 -2.64
C CYS A 109 -17.01 8.45 -3.25
N ASN A 110 -17.33 8.23 -4.52
CA ASN A 110 -16.80 7.12 -5.30
C ASN A 110 -15.76 7.67 -6.29
N LEU A 111 -14.62 7.02 -6.33
CA LEU A 111 -13.48 7.35 -7.16
C LEU A 111 -13.18 6.16 -8.07
N ASP A 112 -13.10 6.41 -9.36
CA ASP A 112 -12.62 5.46 -10.36
C ASP A 112 -11.44 6.09 -11.09
N VAL A 113 -10.33 5.37 -11.16
CA VAL A 113 -9.11 5.79 -11.84
C VAL A 113 -8.70 4.74 -12.85
N THR A 114 -8.23 5.15 -14.01
CA THR A 114 -7.50 4.28 -14.94
C THR A 114 -6.30 5.02 -15.53
N VAL A 115 -5.15 4.37 -15.55
CA VAL A 115 -3.91 4.91 -16.11
C VAL A 115 -3.05 3.79 -16.69
N ASN A 116 -2.34 4.09 -17.78
CA ASN A 116 -1.34 3.18 -18.35
C ASN A 116 0.05 3.53 -17.79
N VAL A 117 0.79 2.52 -17.35
CA VAL A 117 2.10 2.67 -16.73
C VAL A 117 3.13 1.86 -17.52
N GLY A 118 4.24 2.50 -17.90
CA GLY A 118 5.35 1.87 -18.62
C GLY A 118 6.21 0.99 -17.71
N LEU A 119 5.65 -0.08 -17.16
CA LEU A 119 6.37 -1.11 -16.39
C LEU A 119 5.56 -2.41 -16.46
N PRO A 120 6.20 -3.58 -16.28
CA PRO A 120 5.48 -4.84 -16.24
C PRO A 120 4.54 -4.92 -15.01
N PRO A 121 3.40 -5.64 -15.12
CA PRO A 121 2.40 -5.69 -14.06
C PRO A 121 2.92 -6.08 -12.69
N ASP A 122 3.86 -7.02 -12.61
CA ASP A 122 4.43 -7.45 -11.33
C ASP A 122 5.32 -6.38 -10.69
N ALA A 123 5.97 -5.51 -11.48
CA ALA A 123 6.72 -4.37 -10.95
C ALA A 123 5.78 -3.30 -10.37
N VAL A 124 4.71 -2.98 -11.09
CA VAL A 124 3.72 -1.99 -10.61
C VAL A 124 2.99 -2.52 -9.36
N TYR A 125 2.61 -3.80 -9.37
CA TYR A 125 2.02 -4.45 -8.22
C TYR A 125 2.93 -4.40 -6.99
N ASN A 126 4.25 -4.64 -7.19
CA ASN A 126 5.23 -4.51 -6.12
C ASN A 126 5.33 -3.10 -5.55
N ILE A 127 5.18 -2.04 -6.36
CA ILE A 127 5.18 -0.66 -5.88
C ILE A 127 3.97 -0.40 -4.97
N VAL A 128 2.78 -0.80 -5.42
CA VAL A 128 1.51 -0.51 -4.72
C VAL A 128 1.39 -1.30 -3.42
N THR A 129 1.86 -2.55 -3.41
CA THR A 129 1.82 -3.44 -2.23
C THR A 129 3.00 -3.30 -1.29
N ASP A 130 4.00 -2.47 -1.65
CA ASP A 130 5.17 -2.21 -0.83
C ASP A 130 4.73 -1.62 0.52
N PRO A 131 5.00 -2.28 1.65
CA PRO A 131 4.69 -1.72 2.95
C PRO A 131 5.54 -0.48 3.30
N ASP A 132 6.56 -0.15 2.49
CA ASP A 132 7.31 1.11 2.58
C ASP A 132 7.06 2.00 1.35
N ASN A 133 5.83 1.97 0.83
CA ASN A 133 5.42 2.76 -0.33
C ASN A 133 5.42 4.28 -0.10
N LYS A 134 5.63 4.78 1.13
CA LYS A 134 5.87 6.20 1.43
C LYS A 134 7.06 6.80 0.66
N ARG A 135 8.01 5.96 0.23
CA ARG A 135 9.14 6.38 -0.63
C ARG A 135 8.67 6.80 -2.03
N VAL A 136 7.53 6.29 -2.46
CA VAL A 136 6.92 6.55 -3.77
C VAL A 136 5.82 7.60 -3.62
N PHE A 137 4.85 7.32 -2.75
CA PHE A 137 3.65 8.13 -2.60
C PHE A 137 3.83 9.18 -1.51
N LYS A 138 3.99 10.44 -1.91
CA LYS A 138 4.31 11.56 -1.00
C LYS A 138 3.20 11.88 0.00
N ASN A 139 1.96 11.52 -0.33
CA ASN A 139 0.79 11.74 0.54
C ASN A 139 0.58 10.61 1.56
N ILE A 140 1.35 9.52 1.45
CA ILE A 140 1.35 8.40 2.38
C ILE A 140 2.49 8.60 3.39
N GLN A 141 2.18 8.46 4.69
CA GLN A 141 3.21 8.44 5.73
C GLN A 141 3.55 7.00 6.15
N GLU A 142 4.21 6.86 7.30
CA GLU A 142 4.66 5.59 7.83
C GLU A 142 3.53 4.62 8.17
N VAL A 143 3.86 3.35 7.99
CA VAL A 143 3.09 2.23 8.52
C VAL A 143 3.37 2.15 10.01
N VAL A 144 2.38 2.52 10.81
CA VAL A 144 2.42 2.52 12.28
C VAL A 144 2.41 1.09 12.81
N SER A 145 1.55 0.24 12.23
CA SER A 145 1.53 -1.18 12.54
C SER A 145 1.22 -2.02 11.31
N ARG A 146 1.85 -3.20 11.24
CA ARG A 146 1.63 -4.19 10.18
C ARG A 146 1.60 -5.58 10.80
N ARG A 147 0.49 -6.28 10.64
CA ARG A 147 0.33 -7.67 11.09
C ARG A 147 -0.16 -8.53 9.94
N VAL A 148 0.66 -9.48 9.52
CA VAL A 148 0.26 -10.50 8.54
C VAL A 148 -0.67 -11.49 9.25
N LEU A 149 -1.92 -11.58 8.80
CA LEU A 149 -2.92 -12.48 9.36
C LEU A 149 -2.93 -13.82 8.63
N VAL A 150 -2.74 -13.80 7.31
CA VAL A 150 -2.72 -14.98 6.44
C VAL A 150 -1.62 -14.80 5.39
N ASP A 151 -0.84 -15.84 5.12
CA ASP A 151 0.16 -15.90 4.05
C ASP A 151 0.07 -17.26 3.35
N GLU A 152 -0.49 -17.26 2.14
CA GLU A 152 -0.65 -18.42 1.25
C GLU A 152 0.40 -18.39 0.12
N GLY A 153 1.46 -17.58 0.27
CA GLY A 153 2.49 -17.38 -0.75
C GLY A 153 2.10 -16.35 -1.81
N LEU A 154 1.13 -16.68 -2.67
CA LEU A 154 0.63 -15.76 -3.72
C LEU A 154 -0.44 -14.80 -3.21
N ARG A 155 -1.08 -15.13 -2.08
CA ARG A 155 -2.06 -14.29 -1.42
C ARG A 155 -1.63 -14.00 0.01
N GLN A 156 -1.77 -12.75 0.43
CA GLN A 156 -1.47 -12.33 1.80
C GLN A 156 -2.57 -11.40 2.31
N VAL A 157 -3.08 -11.68 3.50
CA VAL A 157 -4.01 -10.78 4.21
C VAL A 157 -3.27 -10.10 5.34
N VAL A 158 -3.25 -8.77 5.32
CA VAL A 158 -2.47 -7.94 6.23
C VAL A 158 -3.39 -6.93 6.90
N GLU A 159 -3.33 -6.86 8.22
CA GLU A 159 -3.91 -5.75 8.98
C GLU A 159 -2.86 -4.64 9.09
N LEU A 160 -3.24 -3.45 8.70
CA LEU A 160 -2.36 -2.30 8.53
C LEU A 160 -2.97 -1.08 9.24
N GLU A 161 -2.17 -0.42 10.05
CA GLU A 161 -2.44 0.92 10.52
C GLU A 161 -1.47 1.88 9.86
N GLN A 162 -1.99 2.74 9.01
CA GLN A 162 -1.19 3.62 8.17
C GLN A 162 -1.52 5.07 8.46
N ALA A 163 -0.48 5.87 8.72
CA ALA A 163 -0.62 7.30 8.83
C ALA A 163 -0.70 7.94 7.43
N ALA A 164 -1.59 8.91 7.26
CA ALA A 164 -1.74 9.69 6.04
C ALA A 164 -1.82 11.17 6.36
N LEU A 165 -1.24 12.00 5.49
CA LEU A 165 -1.39 13.45 5.58
C LEU A 165 -2.80 13.85 5.18
N TRP A 166 -3.44 14.66 6.00
CA TRP A 166 -4.70 15.32 5.70
C TRP A 166 -4.46 16.82 5.54
N ARG A 167 -4.89 17.37 4.40
CA ARG A 167 -4.85 18.82 4.12
C ARG A 167 -6.22 19.27 3.65
N PHE A 168 -6.91 20.04 4.49
CA PHE A 168 -8.26 20.54 4.23
C PHE A 168 -8.34 22.02 4.67
N LEU A 169 -8.59 22.92 3.71
CA LEU A 169 -8.62 24.38 3.93
C LEU A 169 -7.34 24.88 4.61
N TRP A 170 -7.46 25.55 5.76
CA TRP A 170 -6.37 26.07 6.59
C TRP A 170 -5.89 25.04 7.64
N TRP A 171 -6.43 23.82 7.66
CA TRP A 171 -6.03 22.77 8.60
C TRP A 171 -5.19 21.71 7.88
N SER A 172 -4.09 21.32 8.52
CA SER A 172 -3.29 20.17 8.14
C SER A 172 -3.09 19.29 9.36
N GLY A 173 -3.08 17.97 9.16
CA GLY A 173 -2.92 17.02 10.24
C GLY A 173 -2.53 15.64 9.72
N THR A 174 -2.29 14.70 10.64
CA THR A 174 -2.01 13.31 10.33
C THR A 174 -3.18 12.47 10.83
N ILE A 175 -3.74 11.63 9.97
CA ILE A 175 -4.79 10.67 10.35
C ILE A 175 -4.25 9.25 10.25
N ALA A 176 -4.52 8.43 11.25
CA ALA A 176 -4.26 7.00 11.19
C ALA A 176 -5.49 6.28 10.63
N VAL A 177 -5.30 5.48 9.59
CA VAL A 177 -6.35 4.66 8.99
C VAL A 177 -6.02 3.20 9.23
N HIS A 178 -6.94 2.49 9.88
CA HIS A 178 -6.81 1.07 10.18
C HIS A 178 -7.57 0.25 9.14
N VAL A 179 -6.84 -0.48 8.30
CA VAL A 179 -7.37 -1.24 7.16
C VAL A 179 -6.93 -2.70 7.18
N LEU A 180 -7.79 -3.56 6.67
CA LEU A 180 -7.47 -4.93 6.26
C LEU A 180 -7.15 -4.88 4.77
N VAL A 181 -6.00 -5.42 4.39
CA VAL A 181 -5.50 -5.45 3.01
C VAL A 181 -5.40 -6.91 2.55
N ASP A 182 -6.15 -7.26 1.51
CA ASP A 182 -6.07 -8.54 0.80
C ASP A 182 -5.25 -8.36 -0.48
N GLN A 183 -4.01 -8.84 -0.45
CA GLN A 183 -3.06 -8.79 -1.54
C GLN A 183 -3.12 -10.13 -2.27
N ASN A 184 -3.55 -10.14 -3.53
CA ASN A 184 -3.51 -11.32 -4.39
C ASN A 184 -2.58 -11.07 -5.60
N ARG A 185 -1.52 -11.87 -5.70
CA ARG A 185 -0.51 -11.77 -6.75
C ARG A 185 -0.90 -12.50 -8.03
N GLU A 186 -1.79 -13.48 -7.95
CA GLU A 186 -2.24 -14.25 -9.13
C GLU A 186 -3.02 -13.36 -10.11
N ASP A 187 -3.94 -12.54 -9.58
CA ASP A 187 -4.73 -11.59 -10.35
C ASP A 187 -4.21 -10.13 -10.26
N ARG A 188 -3.11 -9.93 -9.54
CA ARG A 188 -2.48 -8.63 -9.26
C ARG A 188 -3.47 -7.61 -8.71
N THR A 189 -4.33 -8.07 -7.80
CA THR A 189 -5.28 -7.22 -7.06
C THR A 189 -4.80 -6.94 -5.64
N MET A 190 -5.07 -5.72 -5.18
CA MET A 190 -4.92 -5.35 -3.78
C MET A 190 -6.19 -4.67 -3.33
N ARG A 191 -6.97 -5.34 -2.48
CA ARG A 191 -8.21 -4.82 -1.90
C ARG A 191 -7.93 -4.35 -0.49
N PHE A 192 -8.48 -3.21 -0.12
CA PHE A 192 -8.38 -2.71 1.26
C PHE A 192 -9.75 -2.29 1.78
N LYS A 193 -9.95 -2.51 3.08
CA LYS A 193 -11.20 -2.17 3.77
C LYS A 193 -10.92 -1.70 5.19
N GLN A 194 -11.51 -0.57 5.55
CA GLN A 194 -11.46 -0.04 6.90
C GLN A 194 -12.03 -1.03 7.92
N VAL A 195 -11.30 -1.25 9.02
CA VAL A 195 -11.69 -2.16 10.10
C VAL A 195 -12.21 -1.40 11.32
N LYS A 196 -11.63 -0.23 11.62
CA LYS A 196 -12.04 0.61 12.75
C LYS A 196 -12.51 1.97 12.26
N THR A 197 -13.70 2.38 12.68
CA THR A 197 -14.23 3.72 12.43
C THR A 197 -13.42 4.77 13.20
N GLY A 198 -13.18 5.91 12.57
CA GLY A 198 -12.37 7.01 13.11
C GLY A 198 -12.62 8.27 12.30
N PHE A 199 -11.56 8.84 11.70
CA PHE A 199 -11.70 9.97 10.77
C PHE A 199 -12.57 9.65 9.54
N MET A 200 -12.61 8.38 9.13
CA MET A 200 -13.44 7.90 8.03
C MET A 200 -14.61 7.07 8.58
N LYS A 201 -15.79 7.24 7.97
CA LYS A 201 -16.95 6.34 8.09
C LYS A 201 -16.79 5.12 7.17
N ARG A 202 -16.32 5.35 5.95
CA ARG A 202 -16.01 4.30 4.98
C ARG A 202 -14.73 4.64 4.25
N PHE A 203 -13.85 3.66 4.15
CA PHE A 203 -12.62 3.74 3.36
C PHE A 203 -12.32 2.34 2.84
N GLU A 204 -12.70 2.11 1.59
CA GLU A 204 -12.60 0.81 0.92
C GLU A 204 -12.09 1.04 -0.50
N GLY A 205 -11.33 0.10 -1.05
CA GLY A 205 -10.92 0.20 -2.44
C GLY A 205 -10.21 -1.02 -2.98
N CYS A 206 -9.93 -0.99 -4.28
CA CYS A 206 -9.30 -2.06 -5.02
C CYS A 206 -8.34 -1.47 -6.05
N TRP A 207 -7.07 -1.81 -5.91
CA TRP A 207 -6.09 -1.69 -6.99
C TRP A 207 -6.14 -2.94 -7.85
N ARG A 208 -6.05 -2.76 -9.17
CA ARG A 208 -5.92 -3.84 -10.16
C ARG A 208 -4.84 -3.46 -11.16
N VAL A 209 -3.97 -4.42 -11.49
CA VAL A 209 -2.88 -4.23 -12.46
C VAL A 209 -2.97 -5.29 -13.55
N GLU A 210 -3.30 -4.86 -14.76
CA GLU A 210 -3.50 -5.73 -15.92
C GLU A 210 -2.37 -5.55 -16.94
N PRO A 211 -2.02 -6.59 -17.71
CA PRO A 211 -1.01 -6.48 -18.76
C PRO A 211 -1.48 -5.59 -19.92
N LEU A 212 -0.55 -4.82 -20.49
CA LEU A 212 -0.73 -4.03 -21.70
C LEU A 212 0.40 -4.34 -22.69
N PHE A 213 0.08 -4.79 -23.90
CA PHE A 213 1.08 -5.11 -24.93
C PHE A 213 1.55 -3.83 -25.62
N VAL A 214 2.79 -3.40 -25.33
CA VAL A 214 3.29 -2.10 -25.80
C VAL A 214 3.71 -2.17 -27.26
N ASP A 215 4.39 -3.25 -27.63
CA ASP A 215 4.98 -3.41 -28.97
C ASP A 215 4.09 -4.24 -29.91
N GLU A 216 2.77 -4.33 -29.64
CA GLU A 216 1.81 -5.12 -30.43
C GLU A 216 1.80 -4.76 -31.94
N LYS A 217 2.13 -3.51 -32.28
CA LYS A 217 2.21 -3.03 -33.67
C LYS A 217 3.28 -3.75 -34.49
N THR A 218 4.32 -4.27 -33.84
CA THR A 218 5.37 -5.05 -34.51
C THR A 218 4.88 -6.41 -35.00
N CYS A 219 3.75 -6.89 -34.48
CA CYS A 219 3.15 -8.16 -34.86
C CYS A 219 2.24 -8.06 -36.09
N HIS A 220 2.07 -6.87 -36.70
CA HIS A 220 1.23 -6.67 -37.87
C HIS A 220 1.61 -7.63 -39.02
N PRO A 221 0.63 -8.27 -39.70
CA PRO A 221 -0.82 -8.05 -39.62
C PRO A 221 -1.54 -8.78 -38.48
N PHE A 222 -0.84 -9.59 -37.69
CA PHE A 222 -1.42 -10.37 -36.61
C PHE A 222 -1.55 -9.54 -35.32
N MET A 223 -2.74 -9.52 -34.72
CA MET A 223 -2.95 -8.84 -33.43
C MET A 223 -3.01 -9.87 -32.30
N PRO A 224 -2.01 -9.90 -31.41
CA PRO A 224 -1.92 -10.91 -30.36
C PRO A 224 -3.04 -10.72 -29.34
N LYS A 225 -3.77 -11.80 -29.04
CA LYS A 225 -4.87 -11.78 -28.05
C LYS A 225 -4.43 -12.35 -26.72
N THR A 226 -3.45 -13.25 -26.73
CA THR A 226 -2.89 -13.86 -25.53
C THR A 226 -1.43 -13.43 -25.32
N PHE A 227 -0.94 -13.59 -24.09
CA PHE A 227 0.47 -13.36 -23.80
C PHE A 227 1.38 -14.33 -24.57
N ALA A 228 0.93 -15.56 -24.83
CA ALA A 228 1.68 -16.53 -25.63
C ALA A 228 1.85 -16.04 -27.08
N ASP A 229 0.75 -15.59 -27.71
CA ASP A 229 0.77 -15.01 -29.05
C ASP A 229 1.72 -13.81 -29.12
N TYR A 230 1.68 -12.96 -28.10
CA TYR A 230 2.52 -11.76 -28.00
C TYR A 230 4.01 -12.11 -27.91
N VAL A 231 4.35 -13.11 -27.09
CA VAL A 231 5.73 -13.60 -26.97
C VAL A 231 6.21 -14.21 -28.28
N GLU A 232 5.38 -14.99 -28.96
CA GLU A 232 5.72 -15.59 -30.24
C GLU A 232 5.99 -14.53 -31.32
N CYS A 233 5.07 -13.58 -31.51
CA CYS A 233 5.19 -12.58 -32.57
C CYS A 233 6.32 -11.55 -32.32
N THR A 234 6.63 -11.25 -31.05
CA THR A 234 7.72 -10.34 -30.70
C THR A 234 9.08 -11.05 -30.52
N GLY A 235 9.14 -12.36 -30.73
CA GLY A 235 10.34 -13.17 -30.48
C GLY A 235 10.81 -13.09 -29.01
N GLY A 236 9.87 -12.91 -28.08
CA GLY A 236 10.13 -12.77 -26.64
C GLY A 236 10.74 -11.44 -26.21
N LYS A 237 10.88 -10.46 -27.11
CA LYS A 237 11.48 -9.14 -26.83
C LYS A 237 10.45 -8.03 -26.61
N GLY A 238 9.17 -8.32 -26.81
CA GLY A 238 8.10 -7.35 -26.63
C GLY A 238 7.98 -6.88 -25.17
N ARG A 239 7.86 -5.55 -24.99
CA ARG A 239 7.64 -4.93 -23.69
C ARG A 239 6.18 -5.04 -23.28
N VAL A 240 5.95 -5.48 -22.04
CA VAL A 240 4.65 -5.46 -21.41
C VAL A 240 4.59 -4.31 -20.42
N GLY A 241 3.64 -3.40 -20.65
CA GLY A 241 3.24 -2.34 -19.74
C GLY A 241 2.09 -2.78 -18.84
N SER A 242 1.55 -1.83 -18.09
CA SER A 242 0.46 -2.08 -17.16
C SER A 242 -0.70 -1.14 -17.40
N ARG A 243 -1.92 -1.67 -17.43
CA ARG A 243 -3.14 -0.88 -17.20
C ARG A 243 -3.48 -0.99 -15.71
N VAL A 244 -3.46 0.15 -15.03
CA VAL A 244 -3.72 0.25 -13.59
C VAL A 244 -5.08 0.87 -13.38
N SER A 245 -5.88 0.24 -12.53
CA SER A 245 -7.17 0.77 -12.09
C SER A 245 -7.23 0.86 -10.57
N LEU A 246 -7.84 1.94 -10.08
CA LEU A 246 -8.16 2.13 -8.67
C LEU A 246 -9.65 2.49 -8.54
N GLU A 247 -10.39 1.62 -7.88
CA GLU A 247 -11.76 1.88 -7.44
C GLU A 247 -11.73 2.14 -5.94
N GLN A 248 -12.36 3.22 -5.48
CA GLN A 248 -12.32 3.59 -4.07
C GLN A 248 -13.61 4.26 -3.60
N ILE A 249 -14.04 3.88 -2.41
CA ILE A 249 -15.14 4.48 -1.67
C ILE A 249 -14.57 5.23 -0.47
N ILE A 250 -14.85 6.52 -0.40
CA ILE A 250 -14.40 7.41 0.66
C ILE A 250 -15.62 8.09 1.28
N GLN A 251 -15.75 8.01 2.59
CA GLN A 251 -16.76 8.75 3.32
C GLN A 251 -16.15 9.29 4.62
N PRO A 252 -15.94 10.60 4.75
CA PRO A 252 -15.43 11.18 5.99
C PRO A 252 -16.50 11.09 7.08
N ALA A 253 -16.05 10.94 8.34
CA ALA A 253 -16.93 10.90 9.49
C ALA A 253 -17.59 12.26 9.75
N LEU A 254 -16.79 13.33 9.63
CA LEU A 254 -17.24 14.72 9.69
C LEU A 254 -17.58 15.23 8.28
N VAL A 255 -18.75 15.84 8.14
CA VAL A 255 -19.20 16.42 6.87
C VAL A 255 -18.51 17.78 6.69
N PRO A 256 -17.85 18.05 5.56
CA PRO A 256 -17.25 19.36 5.32
C PRO A 256 -18.33 20.46 5.18
N PRO A 257 -18.00 21.74 5.38
CA PRO A 257 -18.94 22.83 5.12
C PRO A 257 -19.38 22.84 3.64
N PRO A 258 -20.63 23.26 3.34
CA PRO A 258 -21.12 23.39 1.97
C PRO A 258 -20.29 24.37 1.10
N PRO A 259 -20.23 24.18 -0.24
CA PRO A 259 -20.85 23.10 -1.02
C PRO A 259 -20.04 21.79 -0.99
N ILE A 260 -20.57 20.78 -0.30
CA ILE A 260 -19.89 19.52 0.05
C ILE A 260 -19.41 18.76 -1.19
N SER A 261 -20.28 18.63 -2.21
CA SER A 261 -20.02 17.79 -3.38
C SER A 261 -18.90 18.34 -4.26
N TRP A 262 -18.90 19.64 -4.53
CA TRP A 262 -17.84 20.32 -5.29
C TRP A 262 -16.48 20.16 -4.60
N TYR A 263 -16.47 20.37 -3.28
CA TYR A 263 -15.25 20.27 -2.48
C TYR A 263 -14.67 18.86 -2.47
N LEU A 264 -15.48 17.86 -2.11
CA LEU A 264 -15.03 16.47 -2.03
C LEU A 264 -14.55 15.98 -3.39
N ARG A 265 -15.23 16.39 -4.46
CA ARG A 265 -14.80 16.11 -5.83
C ARG A 265 -13.43 16.69 -6.11
N GLY A 266 -13.23 18.00 -5.88
CA GLY A 266 -11.97 18.67 -6.15
C GLY A 266 -10.78 18.09 -5.37
N ILE A 267 -10.95 17.87 -4.07
CA ILE A 267 -9.88 17.31 -3.21
C ILE A 267 -9.57 15.87 -3.58
N THR A 268 -10.60 15.03 -3.75
CA THR A 268 -10.39 13.62 -4.08
C THR A 268 -9.69 13.50 -5.43
N SER A 269 -10.13 14.27 -6.44
CA SER A 269 -9.48 14.31 -7.75
C SER A 269 -8.02 14.74 -7.65
N LYS A 270 -7.72 15.87 -7.00
CA LYS A 270 -6.34 16.39 -6.88
C LYS A 270 -5.42 15.46 -6.08
N THR A 271 -5.92 14.90 -4.98
CA THR A 271 -5.13 13.98 -4.14
C THR A 271 -4.80 12.70 -4.90
N THR A 272 -5.76 12.19 -5.66
CA THR A 272 -5.59 11.00 -6.50
C THR A 272 -4.66 11.28 -7.67
N GLU A 273 -4.78 12.44 -8.31
CA GLU A 273 -3.88 12.85 -9.39
C GLU A 273 -2.41 12.89 -8.91
N MET A 274 -2.15 13.46 -7.73
CA MET A 274 -0.82 13.42 -7.12
C MET A 274 -0.34 11.98 -6.85
N LEU A 275 -1.22 11.12 -6.32
CA LEU A 275 -0.91 9.71 -6.06
C LEU A 275 -0.51 8.96 -7.34
N ILE A 276 -1.22 9.21 -8.44
CA ILE A 276 -0.91 8.58 -9.74
C ILE A 276 0.36 9.17 -10.35
N ASN A 277 0.57 10.48 -10.26
CA ASN A 277 1.81 11.11 -10.75
C ASN A 277 3.05 10.60 -10.00
N ASP A 278 2.93 10.34 -8.70
CA ASP A 278 3.98 9.69 -7.91
C ASP A 278 4.29 8.27 -8.41
N LEU A 279 3.25 7.48 -8.77
CA LEU A 279 3.43 6.16 -9.39
C LEU A 279 4.15 6.25 -10.74
N LEU A 280 3.72 7.18 -11.60
CA LEU A 280 4.31 7.38 -12.94
C LEU A 280 5.78 7.83 -12.83
N ALA A 281 6.09 8.72 -11.88
CA ALA A 281 7.46 9.15 -11.61
C ALA A 281 8.35 8.00 -11.14
N GLU A 282 7.88 7.14 -10.24
CA GLU A 282 8.63 5.95 -9.82
C GLU A 282 8.80 4.96 -10.97
N ALA A 283 7.78 4.79 -11.82
CA ALA A 283 7.88 3.95 -13.01
C ALA A 283 8.94 4.47 -13.99
N ALA A 284 8.96 5.79 -14.24
CA ALA A 284 9.98 6.43 -15.05
C ALA A 284 11.39 6.26 -14.47
N ARG A 285 11.53 6.40 -13.15
CA ARG A 285 12.81 6.17 -12.44
C ARG A 285 13.32 4.74 -12.61
N ILE A 286 12.43 3.74 -12.52
CA ILE A 286 12.80 2.32 -12.68
C ILE A 286 13.20 2.02 -14.14
N ARG A 287 12.48 2.57 -15.12
CA ARG A 287 12.83 2.44 -16.56
C ARG A 287 14.16 3.09 -16.90
N GLY A 288 14.39 4.30 -16.37
CA GLY A 288 15.52 5.15 -16.74
C GLY A 288 16.90 4.64 -16.31
N GLY A 289 16.98 3.62 -15.45
CA GLY A 289 18.25 3.13 -14.93
C GLY A 289 18.94 4.16 -14.01
N SER A 290 19.71 3.66 -13.06
CA SER A 290 20.48 4.50 -12.14
C SER A 290 21.71 5.10 -12.87
N ASP A 291 21.51 6.16 -13.65
CA ASP A 291 22.60 6.99 -14.19
C ASP A 291 23.06 8.07 -13.18
N SER A 292 23.08 7.76 -11.88
CA SER A 292 23.89 8.55 -10.94
C SER A 292 25.31 8.01 -10.94
N LYS A 293 26.12 8.45 -11.92
CA LYS A 293 27.56 8.58 -11.69
C LYS A 293 27.71 9.39 -10.40
N SER A 294 28.43 8.82 -9.45
CA SER A 294 28.84 9.44 -8.20
C SER A 294 29.48 10.80 -8.48
N THR A 295 28.77 11.89 -8.19
CA THR A 295 29.42 13.16 -7.87
C THR A 295 29.59 13.17 -6.36
N THR A 296 30.84 13.02 -5.97
CA THR A 296 31.38 12.94 -4.62
C THR A 296 30.85 14.08 -3.75
N GLY A 297 29.91 13.76 -2.86
CA GLY A 297 29.56 14.55 -1.68
C GLY A 297 29.50 13.58 -0.51
N GLU A 298 30.14 13.93 0.60
CA GLU A 298 30.18 13.13 1.83
C GLU A 298 28.77 12.71 2.26
N THR A 299 28.37 11.52 1.83
CA THR A 299 27.10 10.89 2.18
C THR A 299 27.39 9.95 3.34
N THR A 300 26.72 10.14 4.47
CA THR A 300 26.92 9.28 5.63
C THR A 300 26.62 7.81 5.27
N LYS A 301 27.32 6.84 5.87
CA LYS A 301 27.10 5.40 5.59
C LYS A 301 25.62 4.99 5.69
N VAL A 302 24.88 5.63 6.58
CA VAL A 302 23.44 5.38 6.80
C VAL A 302 22.61 5.80 5.59
N GLU A 303 22.89 6.97 5.02
CA GLU A 303 22.18 7.52 3.86
C GLU A 303 22.56 6.77 2.56
N SER A 304 23.81 6.33 2.44
CA SER A 304 24.26 5.45 1.35
C SER A 304 23.60 4.07 1.40
N ASP A 305 23.51 3.47 2.60
CA ASP A 305 22.85 2.17 2.79
C ASP A 305 21.35 2.26 2.51
N GLU A 306 20.68 3.35 2.90
CA GLU A 306 19.26 3.58 2.61
C GLU A 306 19.00 3.73 1.11
N LEU A 307 19.82 4.50 0.40
CA LEU A 307 19.73 4.65 -1.06
C LEU A 307 19.92 3.32 -1.79
N GLN A 308 20.89 2.50 -1.37
CA GLN A 308 21.10 1.17 -1.94
C GLN A 308 19.93 0.22 -1.66
N MET A 309 19.34 0.26 -0.46
CA MET A 309 18.14 -0.54 -0.15
C MET A 309 16.92 -0.11 -0.99
N ASN A 310 16.78 1.18 -1.27
CA ASN A 310 15.66 1.74 -2.04
C ASN A 310 15.68 1.29 -3.51
N GLN A 311 16.81 0.80 -4.01
CA GLN A 311 16.94 0.22 -5.35
C GLN A 311 16.46 -1.24 -5.45
N ILE A 312 16.33 -1.95 -4.32
CA ILE A 312 15.92 -3.36 -4.31
C ILE A 312 14.41 -3.45 -4.59
N LEU A 313 14.01 -3.91 -5.76
CA LEU A 313 12.59 -4.04 -6.13
C LEU A 313 11.85 -5.13 -5.36
N ASP A 314 12.53 -6.23 -5.03
CA ASP A 314 11.92 -7.35 -4.31
C ASP A 314 11.65 -7.00 -2.82
N ILE A 315 10.37 -7.01 -2.47
CA ILE A 315 9.90 -6.66 -1.13
C ILE A 315 10.51 -7.61 -0.09
N LYS A 316 10.52 -8.93 -0.35
CA LYS A 316 10.96 -9.93 0.65
C LYS A 316 12.46 -9.77 0.96
N LYS A 317 13.30 -9.59 -0.05
CA LYS A 317 14.75 -9.33 0.03
C LYS A 317 15.01 -8.04 0.81
N ARG A 318 14.29 -6.94 0.48
CA ARG A 318 14.47 -5.65 1.18
C ARG A 318 14.13 -5.76 2.67
N TRP A 319 13.04 -6.45 3.01
CA TRP A 319 12.64 -6.66 4.41
C TRP A 319 13.57 -7.60 5.18
N ALA A 320 14.11 -8.64 4.53
CA ALA A 320 15.13 -9.49 5.13
C ALA A 320 16.38 -8.68 5.48
N LEU A 321 16.82 -7.80 4.58
CA LEU A 321 17.97 -6.91 4.79
C LEU A 321 17.74 -5.93 5.93
N ARG A 322 16.57 -5.28 6.00
CA ARG A 322 16.21 -4.39 7.13
C ARG A 322 16.25 -5.10 8.47
N ARG A 323 15.68 -6.31 8.56
CA ARG A 323 15.72 -7.11 9.80
C ARG A 323 17.15 -7.47 10.19
N LYS A 324 18.02 -7.76 9.22
CA LYS A 324 19.44 -8.03 9.45
C LYS A 324 20.16 -6.78 9.99
N ASN A 325 19.99 -5.63 9.35
CA ASN A 325 20.62 -4.37 9.73
C ASN A 325 20.13 -3.87 11.11
N GLY A 326 18.83 -4.00 11.40
CA GLY A 326 18.27 -3.65 12.71
C GLY A 326 18.82 -4.53 13.85
N LYS A 327 19.05 -5.82 13.61
CA LYS A 327 19.72 -6.71 14.57
C LYS A 327 21.19 -6.33 14.78
N GLN A 328 21.89 -5.90 13.74
CA GLN A 328 23.30 -5.53 13.82
C GLN A 328 23.50 -4.18 14.54
N SER A 329 22.60 -3.21 14.32
CA SER A 329 22.60 -1.93 15.04
C SER A 329 22.38 -2.12 16.55
N ARG A 330 21.44 -2.98 16.95
CA ARG A 330 21.21 -3.34 18.36
C ARG A 330 22.38 -4.08 19.04
N ARG A 331 23.27 -4.70 18.27
CA ARG A 331 24.49 -5.35 18.79
C ARG A 331 25.67 -4.38 18.95
N ARG A 332 25.59 -3.18 18.37
CA ARG A 332 26.66 -2.17 18.39
C ARG A 332 26.43 -1.04 19.40
N SER A 333 25.28 -0.99 20.06
CA SER A 333 25.06 -0.06 21.18
C SER A 333 25.86 -0.52 22.40
N PRO A 334 26.79 0.30 22.95
CA PRO A 334 27.49 -0.03 24.18
C PRO A 334 26.50 -0.11 25.37
N PRO A 335 26.77 -0.91 26.40
CA PRO A 335 25.98 -0.87 27.64
C PRO A 335 26.04 0.54 28.24
N LEU A 336 24.88 1.10 28.60
CA LEU A 336 24.79 2.29 29.44
C LEU A 336 25.53 2.03 30.75
N VAL A 337 26.71 2.66 30.91
CA VAL A 337 27.43 2.70 32.17
C VAL A 337 26.53 3.43 33.18
N LYS A 338 26.08 2.70 34.20
CA LYS A 338 25.40 3.31 35.35
C LYS A 338 26.41 4.18 36.09
N SER A 339 26.13 5.48 36.19
CA SER A 339 26.85 6.40 37.07
C SER A 339 26.75 5.91 38.52
N PRO A 340 27.86 5.90 39.29
CA PRO A 340 27.79 5.56 40.70
C PRO A 340 27.07 6.68 41.46
N THR A 341 26.16 6.28 42.34
CA THR A 341 25.54 7.13 43.36
C THR A 341 26.63 7.56 44.34
N CYS A 342 26.78 8.87 44.56
CA CYS A 342 27.57 9.38 45.68
C CYS A 342 26.76 9.19 46.96
N ASP A 343 27.37 8.56 47.96
CA ASP A 343 26.96 8.62 49.37
C ASP A 343 27.34 9.96 50.00
#